data_AF-A0AA39ZB58-F1
#
_entry.id   AF-A0AA39ZB58-F1
#
_cell.length_a   1.000
_cell.length_b   1.000
_cell.length_c   1.000
_cell.angle_alpha   90.00
_cell.angle_beta   90.00
_cell.angle_gamma   90.00
#
_symmetry.space_group_name_H-M   'P 1'
#
loop_
_entity.id
_entity.type
_entity.pdbx_description
1 polymer ?
#
loop_
_entity_poly.entity_id
_entity_poly.type
_entity_poly.pdbx_seq_one_letter_code
_entity_poly.pdbx_strand_id
1 'polypeptide(L)'
;MSALLFSTPPGICLLRTSTRVPNPKFQCLVCRINCGETRARNRHIWAEHSEYAKANNIPSEQEACPFPGCRYRGRKDNVPRHYKTQHSQ
;
A
#
# COMPACT_ATOMS: atom_id res chain seq x y z
N MET A 1 20.15 -22.45 -7.38
CA MET A 1 19.74 -21.05 -7.18
C MET A 1 18.22 -21.03 -7.13
N SER A 2 17.64 -21.17 -5.94
CA SER A 2 16.19 -21.26 -5.78
C SER A 2 15.67 -19.93 -5.25
N ALA A 3 14.88 -19.26 -6.08
CA ALA A 3 14.19 -18.03 -5.75
C ALA A 3 13.30 -18.25 -4.53
N LEU A 4 13.55 -17.48 -3.47
CA LEU A 4 12.67 -17.41 -2.32
C LEU A 4 11.35 -16.80 -2.77
N LEU A 5 10.29 -17.61 -2.77
CA LEU A 5 8.91 -17.14 -2.84
C LEU A 5 8.65 -16.30 -1.60
N PHE A 6 8.76 -14.98 -1.72
CA PHE A 6 8.28 -14.06 -0.69
C PHE A 6 6.76 -14.10 -0.69
N SER A 7 6.20 -15.00 0.13
CA SER A 7 4.83 -14.90 0.61
C SER A 7 4.72 -13.67 1.49
N THR A 8 4.38 -12.51 0.90
CA THR A 8 4.02 -11.31 1.66
C THR A 8 2.67 -11.53 2.35
N PRO A 9 2.58 -11.40 3.70
CA PRO A 9 1.33 -11.58 4.42
C PRO A 9 0.32 -10.47 4.09
N PRO A 10 -1.00 -10.73 4.23
CA PRO A 10 -2.08 -9.97 3.60
C PRO A 10 -2.35 -8.68 4.37
N GLY A 11 -1.60 -7.63 4.07
CA GLY A 11 -1.52 -6.47 4.96
C GLY A 11 -2.04 -5.17 4.38
N ILE A 12 -3.28 -5.08 3.86
CA ILE A 12 -3.93 -3.76 3.67
C ILE A 12 -5.45 -3.79 3.75
N CYS A 13 -6.10 -4.76 3.13
CA CYS A 13 -7.56 -4.87 3.19
C CYS A 13 -7.87 -5.71 4.41
N LEU A 14 -8.05 -5.03 5.55
CA LEU A 14 -8.50 -5.66 6.78
C LEU A 14 -9.70 -6.53 6.43
N LEU A 15 -9.49 -7.85 6.41
CA LEU A 15 -10.54 -8.85 6.42
C LEU A 15 -11.19 -8.79 7.81
N ARG A 16 -11.74 -7.62 8.18
CA ARG A 16 -12.80 -7.58 9.17
C ARG A 16 -13.90 -8.39 8.53
N THR A 17 -14.29 -9.45 9.22
CA THR A 17 -15.50 -10.26 9.00
C THR A 17 -16.71 -9.34 8.80
N SER A 18 -16.81 -8.77 7.60
CA SER A 18 -17.86 -7.84 7.26
C SER A 18 -18.97 -8.69 6.67
N THR A 19 -20.02 -8.88 7.44
CA THR A 19 -21.32 -9.37 6.96
C THR A 19 -21.97 -8.45 5.93
N ARG A 20 -21.25 -7.41 5.46
CA ARG A 20 -21.71 -6.45 4.47
C ARG A 20 -21.51 -7.01 3.07
N VAL A 21 -22.53 -6.80 2.24
CA VAL A 21 -22.45 -7.05 0.80
C VAL A 21 -21.21 -6.33 0.25
N PRO A 22 -20.34 -7.04 -0.48
CA PRO A 22 -19.23 -6.44 -1.23
C PRO A 22 -19.65 -5.18 -1.96
N ASN A 23 -18.98 -4.07 -1.71
CA ASN A 23 -19.19 -2.86 -2.50
C ASN A 23 -18.19 -2.86 -3.66
N PRO A 24 -18.64 -3.00 -4.93
CA PRO A 24 -17.75 -3.03 -6.09
C PRO A 24 -16.82 -1.81 -6.17
N LYS A 25 -17.23 -0.66 -5.61
CA LYS A 25 -16.41 0.55 -5.54
C LYS A 25 -15.10 0.35 -4.78
N PHE A 26 -15.12 -0.45 -3.72
CA PHE A 26 -13.95 -0.69 -2.86
C PHE A 26 -13.23 -1.99 -3.19
N GLN A 27 -13.64 -2.66 -4.25
CA GLN A 27 -13.03 -3.90 -4.70
C GLN A 27 -11.79 -3.62 -5.54
N CYS A 28 -10.73 -4.39 -5.32
CA CYS A 28 -9.57 -4.40 -6.19
C CYS A 28 -9.94 -4.97 -7.57
N LEU A 29 -9.62 -4.26 -8.65
CA LEU A 29 -9.95 -4.70 -10.01
C LEU A 29 -9.05 -5.82 -10.53
N VAL A 30 -7.92 -6.08 -9.87
CA VAL A 30 -6.96 -7.12 -10.27
C VAL A 30 -7.25 -8.44 -9.55
N CYS A 31 -7.28 -8.44 -8.22
CA CYS A 31 -7.45 -9.66 -7.41
C CYS A 31 -8.84 -9.80 -6.76
N ARG A 32 -9.78 -8.87 -7.02
CA ARG A 32 -11.16 -8.89 -6.51
C ARG A 32 -11.33 -8.90 -4.99
N ILE A 33 -10.28 -8.63 -4.22
CA ILE A 33 -10.39 -8.40 -2.77
C ILE A 33 -11.27 -7.18 -2.49
N ASN A 34 -12.19 -7.32 -1.54
CA ASN A 34 -12.99 -6.21 -1.04
C ASN A 34 -12.25 -5.48 0.07
N CYS A 35 -12.07 -4.18 -0.12
CA CYS A 35 -11.49 -3.32 0.90
C CYS A 35 -12.62 -2.49 1.55
N GLY A 36 -12.40 -1.97 2.76
CA GLY A 36 -13.44 -1.22 3.47
C GLY A 36 -13.72 0.17 2.90
N GLU A 37 -12.80 0.71 2.10
CA GLU A 37 -12.83 2.07 1.56
C GLU A 37 -11.92 2.21 0.33
N THR A 38 -12.13 3.24 -0.49
CA THR A 38 -11.32 3.54 -1.69
C THR A 38 -9.84 3.72 -1.37
N ARG A 39 -9.53 4.38 -0.25
CA ARG A 39 -8.16 4.64 0.18
C ARG A 39 -7.40 3.34 0.47
N ALA A 40 -8.03 2.43 1.21
CA ALA A 40 -7.49 1.10 1.48
C ALA A 40 -7.32 0.29 0.18
N ARG A 41 -8.29 0.35 -0.74
CA ARG A 41 -8.18 -0.28 -2.06
C ARG A 41 -6.97 0.23 -2.83
N ASN A 42 -6.79 1.55 -2.93
CA ASN A 42 -5.65 2.14 -3.65
C ASN A 42 -4.32 1.76 -3.00
N ARG A 43 -4.25 1.75 -1.66
CA ARG A 43 -3.07 1.30 -0.92
C ARG A 43 -2.73 -0.16 -1.23
N HIS A 44 -3.75 -1.02 -1.34
CA HIS A 44 -3.57 -2.43 -1.69
C HIS A 44 -3.06 -2.57 -3.12
N ILE A 45 -3.65 -1.84 -4.06
CA ILE A 45 -3.22 -1.84 -5.45
C ILE A 45 -1.76 -1.37 -5.58
N TRP A 46 -1.34 -0.34 -4.84
CA TRP A 46 0.06 0.10 -4.86
C TRP A 46 1.04 -0.90 -4.23
N ALA A 47 0.61 -1.69 -3.25
CA ALA A 47 1.45 -2.68 -2.59
C ALA A 47 1.59 -3.97 -3.41
N GLU A 48 0.49 -4.49 -3.94
CA GLU A 48 0.42 -5.81 -4.58
C GLU A 48 0.39 -5.75 -6.12
N HIS A 49 -0.03 -4.62 -6.69
CA HIS A 49 -0.30 -4.45 -8.13
C HIS A 49 0.25 -3.11 -8.64
N SER A 50 1.47 -2.76 -8.25
CA SER A 50 2.07 -1.45 -8.52
C SER A 50 2.13 -1.11 -10.02
N GLU A 51 2.37 -2.08 -10.89
CA GLU A 51 2.34 -1.88 -12.35
C GLU A 51 0.95 -1.52 -12.85
N TYR A 52 -0.10 -2.18 -12.35
CA TYR A 52 -1.49 -1.81 -12.65
C TYR A 52 -1.82 -0.40 -12.12
N ALA A 53 -1.33 -0.08 -10.92
CA ALA A 53 -1.51 1.23 -10.30
C ALA A 53 -0.96 2.36 -11.19
N LYS A 54 0.26 2.17 -11.70
CA LYS A 54 0.93 3.11 -12.63
C LYS A 54 0.15 3.24 -13.93
N ALA A 55 -0.19 2.11 -14.57
CA ALA A 55 -0.88 2.10 -15.86
C ALA A 55 -2.26 2.78 -15.81
N ASN A 56 -2.95 2.70 -14.67
CA ASN A 56 -4.30 3.24 -14.49
C ASN A 56 -4.32 4.57 -13.73
N ASN A 57 -3.17 5.25 -13.57
CA ASN A 57 -3.06 6.54 -12.88
C ASN A 57 -3.70 6.53 -11.48
N ILE A 58 -3.56 5.44 -10.74
CA ILE A 58 -4.13 5.33 -9.39
C ILE A 58 -3.26 6.16 -8.44
N PRO A 59 -3.83 7.10 -7.66
CA PRO A 59 -3.04 7.97 -6.79
C PRO A 59 -2.34 7.17 -5.70
N SER A 60 -1.04 7.45 -5.52
CA SER A 60 -0.22 6.90 -4.44
C SER A 60 -0.23 7.84 -3.24
N GLU A 61 -0.29 7.28 -2.03
CA GLU A 61 -0.12 8.05 -0.79
C GLU A 61 1.33 8.04 -0.29
N GLN A 62 2.25 7.51 -1.09
CA GLN A 62 3.66 7.44 -0.71
C GLN A 62 4.34 8.79 -0.95
N GLU A 63 4.92 9.33 0.11
CA GLU A 63 5.77 10.51 0.09
C GLU A 63 7.24 10.08 0.25
N ALA A 64 8.14 10.82 -0.39
CA ALA A 64 9.58 10.60 -0.24
C ALA A 64 10.08 11.20 1.09
N CYS A 65 11.06 10.55 1.70
CA CYS A 65 11.77 11.11 2.83
C CYS A 65 12.48 12.42 2.42
N PRO A 66 12.36 13.51 3.21
CA PRO A 66 12.99 14.79 2.87
C PRO A 66 14.51 14.83 3.10
N PHE A 67 15.10 13.80 3.71
CA PHE A 67 16.55 13.77 3.99
C PHE A 67 17.37 13.59 2.69
N PRO A 68 18.39 14.43 2.42
CA PRO A 68 19.21 14.32 1.22
C PRO A 68 19.85 12.94 1.07
N GLY A 69 19.64 12.30 -0.08
CA GLY A 69 20.19 10.97 -0.37
C GLY A 69 19.38 9.79 0.20
N CYS A 70 18.34 10.04 1.00
CA CYS A 70 17.48 8.96 1.50
C CYS A 70 16.51 8.47 0.41
N ARG A 71 16.48 7.15 0.17
CA ARG A 71 15.60 6.50 -0.82
C ARG A 71 14.26 6.04 -0.26
N TYR A 72 13.98 6.29 1.02
CA TYR A 72 12.75 5.82 1.66
C TYR A 72 11.51 6.53 1.09
N ARG A 73 10.47 5.74 0.79
CA ARG A 73 9.14 6.21 0.42
C ARG A 73 8.11 5.52 1.30
N GLY A 74 7.22 6.29 1.90
CA GLY A 74 6.24 5.75 2.84
C GLY A 74 5.02 6.65 2.94
N ARG A 75 4.01 6.22 3.70
CA ARG A 75 2.82 7.06 3.93
C ARG A 75 3.20 8.31 4.73
N LYS A 76 2.43 9.39 4.57
CA LYS A 76 2.60 10.66 5.28
C LYS A 76 2.77 10.53 6.81
N ASP A 77 2.15 9.54 7.44
CA ASP A 77 2.32 9.25 8.88
C ASP A 77 3.62 8.50 9.21
N ASN A 78 4.14 7.72 8.28
CA ASN A 78 5.35 6.92 8.45
C ASN A 78 6.63 7.69 8.10
N VAL A 79 6.59 8.63 7.14
CA VAL A 79 7.77 9.40 6.73
C VAL A 79 8.38 10.20 7.89
N PRO A 80 7.61 10.95 8.71
CA PRO A 80 8.16 11.66 9.87
C PRO A 80 8.74 10.71 10.92
N ARG A 81 8.14 9.53 11.10
CA ARG A 81 8.65 8.50 12.02
C ARG A 81 9.99 7.97 11.52
N HIS A 82 10.07 7.59 10.24
CA HIS A 82 11.33 7.19 9.61
C HIS A 82 12.40 8.26 9.73
N TYR A 83 12.04 9.52 9.47
CA TYR A 83 12.99 10.64 9.58
C TYR A 83 13.57 10.75 10.99
N LYS A 84 12.70 10.70 12.01
CA LYS A 84 13.13 10.76 13.41
C LYS A 84 14.03 9.60 13.82
N THR A 85 13.76 8.39 13.34
CA THR A 85 14.52 7.20 13.77
C THR A 85 15.83 6.99 13.00
N GLN A 86 15.95 7.52 11.78
CA GLN A 86 17.11 7.27 10.91
C GLN A 86 18.01 8.49 10.72
N HIS A 87 17.50 9.71 10.85
CA HIS A 87 18.22 10.93 10.45
C HIS A 87 18.34 12.02 11.53
N SER A 88 17.59 11.92 12.64
CA SER A 88 17.64 12.92 13.73
C SER A 88 18.35 12.43 14.99
N GLN A 89 19.40 11.62 14.83
CA GLN A 89 20.32 11.30 15.95
C GLN A 89 21.27 12.45 16.19
#